data_AF-A0A9F5J147-F1
#
_entry.id   AF-A0A9F5J147-F1
#
_cell.length_a   1.000
_cell.length_b   1.000
_cell.length_c   1.000
_cell.angle_alpha   90.00
_cell.angle_beta   90.00
_cell.angle_gamma   90.00
#
_symmetry.space_group_name_H-M   'P 1'
#
loop_
_entity.id
_entity.type
_entity.pdbx_description
1 polymer ?
#
loop_
_entity_poly.entity_id
_entity_poly.type
_entity_poly.pdbx_seq_one_letter_code
_entity_poly.pdbx_strand_id
1 'polypeptide(L)'
;MITTARVPTDKRIRIAFSLNDSPEQQSSEISWRREKREELLAQNDSPPENAFPLAFPDLEQQLQPLPPCHDSKESMQVFKQHCQIAEEYYEVKKEIALLEERKKELITRLDQAEKENRDAAQLTKEYADLTEENRTLKLTQTQCVEQLEKLRIQYQKRQGSS
;
A
#
# COMPACT_ATOMS: atom_id res chain seq x y z
N MET A 1 2.92 48.56 -5.13
CA MET A 1 1.66 47.90 -4.77
C MET A 1 1.81 46.43 -5.12
N ILE A 2 1.91 45.54 -4.13
CA ILE A 2 2.10 44.10 -4.36
C ILE A 2 0.74 43.44 -4.17
N THR A 3 0.13 43.00 -5.26
CA THR A 3 -1.14 42.27 -5.27
C THR A 3 -0.87 40.80 -4.98
N THR A 4 -1.33 40.30 -3.82
CA THR A 4 -1.35 38.87 -3.54
C THR A 4 -2.62 38.27 -4.15
N ALA A 5 -2.46 37.36 -5.11
CA ALA A 5 -3.58 36.63 -5.69
C ALA A 5 -3.76 35.29 -4.93
N ARG A 6 -4.94 35.16 -4.32
CA ARG A 6 -5.38 34.04 -3.50
C ARG A 6 -5.64 32.81 -4.38
N VAL A 7 -4.94 31.71 -4.12
CA VAL A 7 -5.17 30.41 -4.77
C VAL A 7 -6.50 29.83 -4.27
N PRO A 8 -7.47 29.49 -5.14
CA PRO A 8 -8.70 28.83 -4.72
C PRO A 8 -8.41 27.38 -4.29
N THR A 9 -8.53 27.12 -3.00
CA THR A 9 -8.60 25.78 -2.42
C THR A 9 -9.97 25.19 -2.68
N ASP A 10 -10.15 24.40 -3.73
CA ASP A 10 -11.11 23.30 -3.69
C ASP A 10 -10.97 22.44 -4.95
N LYS A 11 -10.52 21.18 -4.78
CA LYS A 11 -11.05 19.93 -5.38
C LYS A 11 -10.26 18.78 -4.75
N ARG A 12 -10.69 18.33 -3.57
CA ARG A 12 -10.16 17.09 -2.97
C ARG A 12 -10.70 15.92 -3.80
N ILE A 13 -9.92 15.44 -4.77
CA ILE A 13 -10.26 14.25 -5.57
C ILE A 13 -10.32 13.07 -4.60
N ARG A 14 -11.53 12.62 -4.28
CA ARG A 14 -11.75 11.36 -3.56
C ARG A 14 -11.72 10.25 -4.59
N ILE A 15 -10.55 9.63 -4.77
CA ILE A 15 -10.44 8.39 -5.52
C ILE A 15 -10.91 7.28 -4.59
N ALA A 16 -12.16 6.83 -4.76
CA ALA A 16 -12.65 5.62 -4.11
C ALA A 16 -12.12 4.43 -4.91
N PHE A 17 -11.09 3.76 -4.40
CA PHE A 17 -10.60 2.50 -4.97
C PHE A 17 -11.31 1.35 -4.25
N SER A 18 -12.25 0.72 -4.96
CA SER A 18 -12.84 -0.55 -4.56
C SER A 18 -11.90 -1.66 -5.02
N LEU A 19 -11.04 -2.14 -4.11
CA LEU A 19 -10.35 -3.41 -4.22
C LEU A 19 -10.60 -4.19 -2.92
N ASN A 20 -11.03 -5.42 -3.09
CA ASN A 20 -11.59 -6.33 -2.09
C ASN A 20 -10.53 -6.90 -1.11
N ASP A 21 -9.71 -6.03 -0.50
CA ASP A 21 -8.93 -6.28 0.71
C ASP A 21 -8.85 -4.96 1.46
N SER A 22 -9.68 -4.80 2.51
CA SER A 22 -9.82 -3.50 3.16
C SER A 22 -8.54 -3.12 3.90
N PRO A 23 -7.93 -1.94 3.63
CA PRO A 23 -6.80 -1.44 4.43
C PRO A 23 -7.19 -1.27 5.90
N GLU A 24 -8.48 -1.11 6.21
CA GLU A 24 -9.01 -1.07 7.57
C GLU A 24 -8.85 -2.42 8.29
N GLN A 25 -8.94 -3.54 7.57
CA GLN A 25 -8.73 -4.87 8.15
C GLN A 25 -7.26 -5.07 8.54
N GLN A 26 -6.31 -4.65 7.72
CA GLN A 26 -4.87 -4.74 8.06
C GLN A 26 -4.44 -3.71 9.12
N SER A 27 -5.00 -2.50 9.09
CA SER A 27 -4.76 -1.49 10.15
C SER A 27 -5.34 -1.92 11.49
N SER A 28 -6.55 -2.50 11.50
CA SER A 28 -7.16 -3.04 12.71
C SER A 28 -6.41 -4.24 13.24
N GLU A 29 -5.86 -5.10 12.38
CA GLU A 29 -5.06 -6.25 12.81
C GLU A 29 -3.70 -5.85 13.42
N ILE A 30 -3.02 -4.85 12.84
CA ILE A 30 -1.76 -4.31 13.41
C ILE A 30 -2.05 -3.57 14.74
N SER A 31 -3.14 -2.81 14.80
CA SER A 31 -3.57 -2.12 16.01
C SER A 31 -3.93 -3.12 17.12
N TRP A 32 -4.72 -4.14 16.80
CA TRP A 32 -5.11 -5.19 17.73
C TRP A 32 -3.92 -6.03 18.19
N ARG A 33 -2.95 -6.33 17.31
CA ARG A 33 -1.70 -6.98 17.70
C ARG A 33 -0.89 -6.14 18.70
N ARG A 34 -0.82 -4.83 18.50
CA ARG A 34 -0.11 -3.91 19.40
C ARG A 34 -0.80 -3.81 20.77
N GLU A 35 -2.12 -3.65 20.77
CA GLU A 35 -2.95 -3.56 21.99
C GLU A 35 -2.92 -4.88 22.79
N LYS A 36 -3.03 -6.02 22.11
CA LYS A 36 -2.95 -7.34 22.74
C LYS A 36 -1.56 -7.64 23.33
N ARG A 37 -0.50 -7.06 22.76
CA ARG A 37 0.86 -7.14 23.31
C ARG A 37 1.00 -6.32 24.60
N GLU A 38 0.42 -5.13 24.66
CA GLU A 38 0.36 -4.32 25.88
C GLU A 38 -0.46 -5.00 26.99
N GLU A 39 -1.52 -5.72 26.62
CA GLU A 39 -2.35 -6.49 27.55
C GLU A 39 -1.62 -7.73 28.12
N LEU A 40 -0.87 -8.45 27.29
CA LEU A 40 -0.07 -9.62 27.72
C LEU A 40 1.09 -9.21 28.64
N LEU A 41 1.73 -8.06 28.38
CA LEU A 41 2.77 -7.51 29.25
C LEU A 41 2.24 -7.13 30.64
N ALA A 42 0.91 -6.95 30.79
CA ALA A 42 0.28 -6.60 32.06
C ALA A 42 -0.11 -7.81 32.94
N GLN A 43 0.06 -9.06 32.47
CA GLN A 43 -0.60 -10.25 33.06
C GLN A 43 0.29 -11.41 33.51
N ASN A 44 1.60 -11.25 33.68
CA ASN A 44 2.47 -12.38 34.02
C ASN A 44 2.69 -12.56 35.54
N ASP A 45 1.86 -13.42 36.17
CA ASP A 45 2.03 -13.96 37.54
C ASP A 45 1.95 -15.52 37.53
N SER A 46 3.12 -16.20 37.49
CA SER A 46 3.47 -17.58 37.98
C SER A 46 2.96 -18.90 37.30
N PRO A 47 3.62 -20.10 37.53
CA PRO A 47 4.06 -21.03 36.47
C PRO A 47 3.59 -22.52 36.62
N PRO A 48 4.09 -23.45 35.77
CA PRO A 48 4.48 -24.77 36.25
C PRO A 48 5.91 -25.18 35.85
N GLU A 49 6.52 -25.99 36.72
CA GLU A 49 7.93 -26.38 36.70
C GLU A 49 8.28 -27.58 35.80
N ASN A 50 9.59 -27.72 35.58
CA ASN A 50 10.35 -28.95 35.37
C ASN A 50 10.50 -29.48 33.94
N ALA A 51 11.30 -28.77 33.15
CA ALA A 51 12.48 -29.31 32.47
C ALA A 51 13.29 -28.11 31.98
N PHE A 52 14.52 -27.88 32.49
CA PHE A 52 15.34 -26.74 32.08
C PHE A 52 15.87 -26.94 30.65
N PRO A 53 15.34 -26.25 29.62
CA PRO A 53 15.92 -26.28 28.29
C PRO A 53 17.11 -25.32 28.36
N LEU A 54 18.29 -25.87 28.63
CA LEU A 54 19.50 -25.13 28.99
C LEU A 54 20.11 -24.28 27.87
N ALA A 55 19.47 -24.17 26.71
CA ALA A 55 20.06 -23.43 25.60
C ALA A 55 18.99 -22.71 24.77
N PHE A 56 19.21 -21.41 24.59
CA PHE A 56 18.54 -20.58 23.59
C PHE A 56 19.51 -20.39 22.42
N PRO A 57 19.81 -21.41 21.59
CA PRO A 57 20.97 -21.43 20.69
C PRO A 57 21.04 -20.26 19.69
N ASP A 58 19.91 -19.65 19.38
CA ASP A 58 19.78 -18.51 18.45
C ASP A 58 19.98 -17.13 19.13
N LEU A 59 20.29 -17.12 20.44
CA LEU A 59 20.55 -15.96 21.28
C LEU A 59 22.05 -15.78 21.39
N GLU A 60 22.52 -14.53 21.33
CA GLU A 60 23.95 -14.23 21.44
C GLU A 60 24.55 -14.85 22.70
N GLN A 61 25.79 -15.34 22.61
CA GLN A 61 26.43 -16.08 23.69
C GLN A 61 26.47 -15.27 25.01
N GLN A 62 26.61 -13.95 24.93
CA GLN A 62 26.60 -13.04 26.09
C GLN A 62 25.22 -12.90 26.76
N LEU A 63 24.15 -13.24 26.03
CA LEU A 63 22.77 -13.15 26.47
C LEU A 63 22.23 -14.51 26.92
N GLN A 64 23.04 -15.58 26.93
CA GLN A 64 22.57 -16.88 27.44
C GLN A 64 22.38 -16.82 28.96
N PRO A 65 21.32 -17.43 29.51
CA PRO A 65 21.14 -17.51 30.95
C PRO A 65 22.31 -18.28 31.59
N LEU A 66 22.93 -17.68 32.61
CA LEU A 66 23.98 -18.33 33.39
C LEU A 66 23.39 -19.44 34.26
N PRO A 67 24.10 -20.56 34.49
CA PRO A 67 23.62 -21.63 35.36
C PRO A 67 23.26 -21.12 36.76
N PRO A 68 22.08 -21.47 37.31
CA PRO A 68 21.69 -21.02 38.64
C PRO A 68 22.51 -21.71 39.74
N CYS A 69 22.72 -21.01 40.84
CA CYS A 69 23.26 -21.58 42.09
C CYS A 69 22.11 -22.14 42.94
N HIS A 70 22.12 -23.46 43.20
CA HIS A 70 21.03 -24.16 43.87
C HIS A 70 20.86 -23.81 45.35
N ASP A 71 21.91 -23.31 46.00
CA ASP A 71 21.87 -22.92 47.42
C ASP A 71 21.28 -21.53 47.64
N SER A 72 21.14 -20.74 46.57
CA SER A 72 20.58 -19.38 46.62
C SER A 72 19.24 -19.31 45.91
N LYS A 73 18.19 -18.99 46.68
CA LYS A 73 16.84 -18.77 46.15
C LYS A 73 16.80 -17.63 45.12
N GLU A 74 17.58 -16.58 45.37
CA GLU A 74 17.68 -15.42 44.48
C GLU A 74 18.28 -15.80 43.12
N SER A 75 19.34 -16.61 43.11
CA SER A 75 19.97 -17.07 41.87
C SER A 75 19.01 -17.91 41.02
N MET A 76 18.24 -18.81 41.64
CA MET A 76 17.21 -19.57 40.93
C MET A 76 16.11 -18.67 40.35
N GLN A 77 15.70 -17.62 41.07
CA GLN A 77 14.68 -16.69 40.60
C GLN A 77 15.17 -15.87 39.40
N VAL A 78 16.39 -15.34 39.47
CA VAL A 78 17.01 -14.58 38.36
C VAL A 78 17.12 -15.44 37.10
N PHE A 79 17.53 -16.70 37.24
CA PHE A 79 17.60 -17.64 36.11
C PHE A 79 16.22 -17.88 35.49
N LYS A 80 15.19 -18.14 36.30
CA LYS A 80 13.80 -18.32 35.83
C LYS A 80 13.31 -17.10 35.05
N GLN A 81 13.53 -15.89 35.59
CA GLN A 81 13.18 -14.64 34.92
C GLN A 81 13.93 -14.46 33.60
N HIS A 82 15.22 -14.80 33.57
CA HIS A 82 16.02 -14.73 32.36
C HIS A 82 15.47 -15.66 31.27
N CYS A 83 15.07 -16.89 31.61
CA CYS A 83 14.46 -17.81 30.65
C CYS A 83 13.15 -17.23 30.08
N GLN A 84 12.30 -16.65 30.92
CA GLN A 84 11.06 -16.02 30.49
C GLN A 84 11.30 -14.87 29.50
N ILE A 85 12.21 -13.95 29.83
CA ILE A 85 12.54 -12.82 28.96
C ILE A 85 13.18 -13.30 27.64
N ALA A 86 14.00 -14.35 27.68
CA ALA A 86 14.60 -14.93 26.48
C ALA A 86 13.52 -15.51 25.54
N GLU A 87 12.51 -16.20 26.06
CA GLU A 87 11.37 -16.69 25.28
C GLU A 87 10.58 -15.55 24.65
N GLU A 88 10.24 -14.52 25.43
CA GLU A 88 9.56 -13.32 24.95
C GLU A 88 10.36 -12.61 23.85
N TYR A 89 11.67 -12.49 24.01
CA TYR A 89 12.56 -11.92 23.00
C TYR A 89 12.45 -12.65 21.66
N TYR A 90 12.36 -13.98 21.66
CA TYR A 90 12.21 -14.74 20.42
C TYR A 90 10.88 -14.51 19.74
N GLU A 91 9.78 -14.46 20.49
CA GLU A 91 8.47 -14.18 19.93
C GLU A 91 8.44 -12.77 19.32
N VAL A 92 9.02 -11.79 20.01
CA VAL A 92 9.19 -10.44 19.45
C VAL A 92 10.06 -10.45 18.20
N LYS A 93 11.18 -11.20 18.18
CA LYS A 93 12.07 -11.33 17.03
C LYS A 93 11.35 -11.94 15.82
N LYS A 94 10.53 -12.99 16.02
CA LYS A 94 9.71 -13.58 14.96
C LYS A 94 8.70 -12.59 14.41
N GLU A 95 8.02 -11.85 15.29
CA GLU A 95 7.03 -10.86 14.87
C GLU A 95 7.66 -9.69 14.10
N ILE A 96 8.85 -9.23 14.52
CA ILE A 96 9.63 -8.22 13.77
C ILE A 96 9.91 -8.74 12.35
N ALA A 97 10.38 -9.98 12.21
CA ALA A 97 10.68 -10.56 10.90
C ALA A 97 9.44 -10.63 9.99
N LEU A 98 8.28 -11.05 10.53
CA LEU A 98 7.02 -11.07 9.79
C LEU A 98 6.57 -9.67 9.37
N LEU A 99 6.73 -8.66 10.24
CA LEU A 99 6.40 -7.27 9.92
C LEU A 99 7.32 -6.70 8.84
N GLU A 100 8.61 -7.03 8.88
CA GLU A 100 9.57 -6.61 7.85
C GLU A 100 9.27 -7.23 6.49
N GLU A 101 8.90 -8.51 6.45
CA GLU A 101 8.44 -9.18 5.24
C GLU A 101 7.18 -8.50 4.68
N ARG A 102 6.17 -8.29 5.53
CA ARG A 102 4.93 -7.62 5.11
C ARG A 102 5.18 -6.21 4.59
N LYS A 103 6.11 -5.46 5.19
CA LYS A 103 6.50 -4.13 4.71
C LYS A 103 7.11 -4.19 3.30
N LYS A 104 7.95 -5.19 3.01
CA LYS A 104 8.52 -5.39 1.67
C LYS A 104 7.42 -5.67 0.64
N GLU A 105 6.47 -6.54 0.97
CA GLU A 105 5.32 -6.82 0.08
C GLU A 105 4.49 -5.56 -0.21
N LEU A 106 4.23 -4.74 0.81
CA LEU A 106 3.48 -3.50 0.64
C LEU A 106 4.21 -2.51 -0.26
N ILE A 107 5.53 -2.38 -0.15
CA ILE A 107 6.34 -1.54 -1.04
C ILE A 107 6.19 -2.03 -2.49
N THR A 108 6.35 -3.33 -2.75
CA THR A 108 6.19 -3.89 -4.09
C THR A 108 4.78 -3.66 -4.67
N ARG A 109 3.74 -3.80 -3.84
CA ARG A 109 2.36 -3.51 -4.26
C ARG A 109 2.14 -2.03 -4.58
N LEU A 110 2.74 -1.13 -3.81
CA LEU A 110 2.67 0.32 -4.07
C LEU A 110 3.36 0.67 -5.39
N ASP A 111 4.58 0.16 -5.62
CA ASP A 111 5.33 0.41 -6.86
C ASP A 111 4.53 -0.03 -8.10
N GLN A 112 3.89 -1.20 -8.00
CA GLN A 112 3.04 -1.72 -9.08
C GLN A 112 1.79 -0.85 -9.30
N ALA A 113 1.10 -0.44 -8.24
CA ALA A 113 -0.06 0.44 -8.35
C ALA A 113 0.29 1.81 -8.94
N GLU A 114 1.46 2.37 -8.59
CA GLU A 114 1.94 3.61 -9.19
C GLU A 114 2.21 3.46 -10.69
N LYS A 115 2.78 2.33 -11.11
CA LYS A 115 3.00 2.03 -12.53
C LYS A 115 1.68 1.97 -13.28
N GLU A 116 0.71 1.22 -12.77
CA GLU A 116 -0.63 1.11 -13.36
C GLU A 116 -1.35 2.46 -13.45
N ASN A 117 -1.18 3.31 -12.44
CA ASN A 117 -1.73 4.67 -12.46
C ASN A 117 -1.08 5.54 -13.56
N ARG A 118 0.24 5.44 -13.76
CA ARG A 118 0.93 6.13 -14.86
C ARG A 118 0.42 5.64 -16.22
N ASP A 119 0.26 4.33 -16.38
CA ASP A 119 -0.25 3.72 -17.62
C ASP A 119 -1.69 4.16 -17.90
N ALA A 120 -2.56 4.16 -16.89
CA ALA A 120 -3.94 4.64 -17.00
C ALA A 120 -4.02 6.14 -17.36
N ALA A 121 -3.14 6.97 -16.78
CA ALA A 121 -3.06 8.39 -17.12
C ALA A 121 -2.61 8.61 -18.57
N GLN A 122 -1.66 7.79 -19.06
CA GLN A 122 -1.21 7.84 -20.45
C GLN A 122 -2.33 7.44 -21.42
N LEU A 123 -3.04 6.34 -21.16
CA LEU A 123 -4.18 5.90 -21.98
C LEU A 123 -5.30 6.94 -22.00
N THR A 124 -5.57 7.59 -20.86
CA THR A 124 -6.58 8.65 -20.78
C THR A 124 -6.21 9.84 -21.67
N LYS A 125 -4.93 10.23 -21.67
CA LYS A 125 -4.44 11.31 -22.53
C LYS A 125 -4.54 10.93 -24.02
N GLU A 126 -4.05 9.76 -24.40
CA GLU A 126 -4.11 9.29 -25.79
C GLU A 126 -5.56 9.20 -26.31
N TYR A 127 -6.48 8.70 -25.48
CA TYR A 127 -7.89 8.68 -25.82
C TYR A 127 -8.46 10.08 -26.07
N ALA A 128 -8.09 11.07 -25.25
CA ALA A 128 -8.52 12.45 -25.42
C ALA A 128 -7.98 13.05 -26.73
N ASP A 129 -6.69 12.86 -27.01
CA ASP A 129 -6.03 13.33 -28.22
C ASP A 129 -6.69 12.72 -29.48
N LEU A 130 -6.90 11.39 -29.48
CA LEU A 130 -7.60 10.69 -30.58
C LEU A 130 -9.05 11.15 -30.75
N THR A 131 -9.74 11.45 -29.65
CA THR A 131 -11.13 11.94 -29.69
C THR A 131 -11.20 13.31 -30.35
N GLU A 132 -10.25 14.19 -30.05
CA GLU A 132 -10.16 15.53 -30.65
C GLU A 132 -9.81 15.46 -32.14
N GLU A 133 -8.84 14.62 -32.52
CA GLU A 133 -8.47 14.42 -33.92
C GLU A 133 -9.65 13.83 -34.72
N ASN A 134 -10.33 12.81 -34.18
CA ASN A 134 -11.49 12.21 -34.84
C ASN A 134 -12.62 13.22 -35.05
N ARG A 135 -12.86 14.10 -34.06
CA ARG A 135 -13.83 15.19 -34.18
C ARG A 135 -13.44 16.16 -35.29
N THR A 136 -12.17 16.54 -35.36
CA THR A 136 -11.64 17.44 -36.39
C THR A 136 -11.78 16.83 -37.78
N LEU A 137 -11.40 15.57 -37.95
CA LEU A 137 -11.52 14.84 -39.21
C LEU A 137 -12.98 14.69 -39.67
N LYS A 138 -13.92 14.44 -38.76
CA LYS A 138 -15.35 14.40 -39.10
C LYS A 138 -15.87 15.75 -39.58
N LEU A 139 -15.40 16.85 -38.99
CA LEU A 139 -15.77 18.19 -39.43
C LEU A 139 -15.24 18.47 -40.85
N THR A 140 -13.97 18.17 -41.12
CA THR A 140 -13.39 18.38 -42.45
C THR A 140 -14.04 17.47 -43.49
N GLN A 141 -14.34 16.22 -43.14
CA GLN A 141 -15.10 15.30 -44.00
C GLN A 141 -16.46 15.89 -44.38
N THR A 142 -17.21 16.40 -43.40
CA THR A 142 -18.53 17.01 -43.64
C THR A 142 -18.42 18.22 -44.58
N GLN A 143 -17.43 19.08 -44.35
CA GLN A 143 -17.15 20.23 -45.24
C GLN A 143 -16.82 19.78 -46.66
N CYS A 144 -15.98 18.75 -46.84
CA CYS A 144 -15.67 18.21 -48.16
C CYS A 144 -16.92 17.69 -48.87
N VAL A 145 -17.80 16.96 -48.17
CA VAL A 145 -19.07 16.46 -48.71
C VAL A 145 -19.97 17.61 -49.18
N GLU A 146 -20.10 18.68 -48.38
CA GLU A 146 -20.88 19.86 -48.77
C GLU A 146 -20.32 20.55 -50.03
N GLN A 147 -18.99 20.65 -50.16
CA GLN A 147 -18.36 21.24 -51.33
C GLN A 147 -18.62 20.39 -52.59
N LEU A 148 -18.53 19.06 -52.47
CA LEU A 148 -18.83 18.15 -53.57
C LEU A 148 -20.29 18.27 -54.04
N GLU A 149 -21.24 18.37 -53.10
CA GLU A 149 -22.66 18.52 -53.46
C GLU A 149 -22.94 19.86 -54.15
N LYS A 150 -22.32 20.96 -53.70
CA LYS A 150 -22.40 22.26 -54.39
C LYS A 150 -21.91 22.18 -55.83
N LEU A 151 -20.77 21.53 -56.06
CA LEU A 151 -20.22 21.33 -57.40
C LEU A 151 -21.16 20.49 -58.27
N ARG A 152 -21.69 19.39 -57.72
CA ARG A 152 -22.66 18.53 -58.43
C ARG A 152 -23.89 19.30 -58.90
N ILE A 153 -24.49 20.11 -58.03
CA ILE A 153 -25.65 20.95 -58.36
C ILE A 153 -25.30 21.97 -59.46
N GLN A 154 -24.13 22.60 -59.39
CA GLN A 154 -23.68 23.54 -60.44
C GLN A 154 -23.54 22.87 -61.81
N TYR A 155 -22.97 21.65 -61.86
CA TYR A 155 -22.86 20.91 -63.11
C TYR A 155 -24.24 20.59 -63.70
N GLN A 156 -25.19 20.17 -62.87
CA GLN A 156 -26.53 19.80 -63.32
C GLN A 156 -27.32 21.01 -63.88
N LYS A 157 -27.20 22.18 -63.24
CA LYS A 157 -27.81 23.43 -63.74
C LYS A 157 -27.28 23.85 -65.12
N ARG A 158 -26.00 23.61 -65.40
CA ARG A 158 -25.40 23.95 -66.71
C ARG A 158 -25.79 22.98 -67.83
N GLN A 159 -26.12 21.73 -67.51
CA GLN A 159 -26.52 20.72 -68.49
C GLN A 159 -28.01 20.77 -68.86
N GLY A 160 -28.87 21.32 -67.99
CA GLY A 160 -30.31 21.47 -68.26
C GLY A 160 -30.71 22.75 -69.02
N SER A 161 -29.74 23.55 -69.44
CA SER A 161 -29.94 24.79 -70.18
C SER A 161 -29.56 24.56 -71.65
N SER A 162 -30.40 23.84 -72.39
CA SER A 162 -30.30 23.68 -73.85
C SER A 162 -31.67 23.75 -74.51
#